data_AF-A0A0R3D0A8-F1
#
_entry.id   AF-A0A0R3D0A8-F1
#
_cell.length_a   1.000
_cell.length_b   1.000
_cell.length_c   1.000
_cell.angle_alpha   90.00
_cell.angle_beta   90.00
_cell.angle_gamma   90.00
#
_symmetry.space_group_name_H-M   'P 1'
#
loop_
_entity.id
_entity.type
_entity.pdbx_description
1 polymer ?
#
loop_
_entity_poly.entity_id
_entity_poly.type
_entity_poly.pdbx_seq_one_letter_code
_entity_poly.pdbx_strand_id
1 'polypeptide(L)'
;MSAFASQFEAIITRVAAGEPLTATLRALSLPGKSGFDAWLRRHPDLRARLDAARPLSGQALVRAKFDNILAAIRDGATAEGAVESFGGTGTSFFKVIKSDKALKARFVAATASREDGENAIGKSATGRWSEADFTRALDALRAEPKVGMQRVLTDGYPTPFLVLDKARRDPAFRERLVAVVGERAKRRTGLRKAAPRVYEDGLLRRALLQLDLFRIANKTFAGLDPADREDCTSEAICAALDGEITIDEIKTKGRKLARARVFGSVAWPVSLDAPHFDTRNAEPLGALLATPCPIVHY
;
A
#
# COMPACT_ATOMS: atom_id res chain seq x y z
N MET A 1 -26.71 -1.56 42.67
CA MET A 1 -26.20 -0.65 41.63
C MET A 1 -25.06 -1.34 40.89
N SER A 2 -25.02 -1.34 39.56
CA SER A 2 -23.88 -1.92 38.83
C SER A 2 -22.64 -1.05 39.00
N ALA A 3 -21.45 -1.65 39.03
CA ALA A 3 -20.18 -0.90 39.07
C ALA A 3 -20.05 0.09 37.90
N PHE A 4 -20.65 -0.22 36.75
CA PHE A 4 -20.74 0.69 35.60
C PHE A 4 -21.56 1.94 35.89
N ALA A 5 -22.72 1.81 36.55
CA ALA A 5 -23.58 2.96 36.86
C ALA A 5 -22.87 3.95 37.79
N SER A 6 -22.16 3.45 38.81
CA SER A 6 -21.40 4.30 39.74
C SER A 6 -20.18 5.00 39.11
N GLN A 7 -19.67 4.50 37.98
CA GLN A 7 -18.47 5.04 37.34
C GLN A 7 -18.70 5.63 35.95
N PHE A 8 -19.97 5.76 35.53
CA PHE A 8 -20.30 6.13 34.16
C PHE A 8 -19.79 7.53 33.78
N GLU A 9 -19.87 8.50 34.70
CA GLU A 9 -19.35 9.86 34.46
C GLU A 9 -17.82 9.89 34.33
N ALA A 10 -17.11 9.04 35.07
CA ALA A 10 -15.66 8.89 34.92
C ALA A 10 -15.30 8.26 33.56
N ILE A 11 -16.08 7.29 33.08
CA ILE A 11 -15.93 6.72 31.74
C ILE A 11 -16.11 7.79 30.66
N ILE A 12 -17.21 8.55 30.73
CA ILE A 12 -17.50 9.64 29.77
C ILE A 12 -16.37 10.66 29.74
N THR A 13 -15.90 11.11 30.91
CA THR A 13 -14.85 12.12 31.01
C THR A 13 -13.57 11.68 30.31
N ARG A 14 -13.15 10.42 30.51
CA ARG A 14 -11.93 9.87 29.90
C ARG A 14 -12.10 9.63 28.39
N VAL A 15 -13.26 9.14 27.97
CA VAL A 15 -13.57 8.96 26.54
C VAL A 15 -13.64 10.30 25.81
N ALA A 16 -14.20 11.34 26.43
CA ALA A 16 -14.23 12.70 25.88
C ALA A 16 -12.83 13.32 25.76
N ALA A 17 -11.91 12.95 26.65
CA ALA A 17 -10.49 13.29 26.55
C ALA A 17 -9.75 12.50 25.44
N GLY A 18 -10.43 11.60 24.72
CA GLY A 18 -9.86 10.80 23.64
C GLY A 18 -9.21 9.49 24.06
N GLU A 19 -9.34 9.08 25.32
CA GLU A 19 -8.86 7.76 25.74
C GLU A 19 -9.68 6.64 25.05
N PRO A 20 -9.03 5.57 24.56
CA PRO A 20 -9.75 4.41 24.04
C PRO A 20 -10.61 3.77 25.13
N LEU A 21 -11.89 3.49 24.82
CA LEU A 21 -12.85 2.91 25.77
C LEU A 21 -12.32 1.66 26.50
N THR A 22 -11.59 0.79 25.81
CA THR A 22 -10.99 -0.41 26.41
C THR A 22 -9.92 -0.10 27.45
N ALA A 23 -9.10 0.94 27.22
CA ALA A 23 -8.11 1.42 28.17
C ALA A 23 -8.79 2.07 29.38
N THR A 24 -9.81 2.90 29.15
CA THR A 24 -10.62 3.52 30.19
C THR A 24 -11.28 2.48 31.11
N LEU A 25 -11.91 1.44 30.55
CA LEU A 25 -12.55 0.37 31.34
C LEU A 25 -11.51 -0.41 32.18
N ARG A 26 -10.33 -0.67 31.61
CA ARG A 26 -9.24 -1.35 32.33
C ARG A 26 -8.70 -0.50 33.48
N ALA A 27 -8.47 0.79 33.24
CA ALA A 27 -7.94 1.72 34.25
C ALA A 27 -8.87 1.91 35.44
N LEU A 28 -10.17 1.71 35.23
CA LEU A 28 -11.21 1.78 36.25
C LEU A 28 -11.53 0.42 36.91
N SER A 29 -10.75 -0.63 36.58
CA SER A 29 -10.97 -2.00 37.05
C SER A 29 -12.38 -2.53 36.78
N LEU A 30 -12.97 -2.13 35.64
CA LEU A 30 -14.32 -2.51 35.24
C LEU A 30 -14.30 -3.74 34.31
N PRO A 31 -15.41 -4.49 34.20
CA PRO A 31 -15.53 -5.58 33.24
C PRO A 31 -15.28 -5.08 31.80
N GLY A 32 -14.73 -5.96 30.96
CA GLY A 32 -14.31 -5.63 29.60
C GLY A 32 -15.44 -5.15 28.69
N LYS A 33 -15.05 -4.68 27.49
CA LYS A 33 -15.93 -4.03 26.51
C LYS A 33 -17.24 -4.80 26.25
N SER A 34 -17.20 -6.13 26.10
CA SER A 34 -18.40 -6.93 25.84
C SER A 34 -19.43 -6.84 26.97
N GLY A 35 -18.98 -6.84 28.23
CA GLY A 35 -19.84 -6.67 29.40
C GLY A 35 -20.43 -5.26 29.48
N PHE A 36 -19.61 -4.25 29.17
CA PHE A 36 -20.06 -2.86 29.12
C PHE A 36 -21.08 -2.62 28.00
N ASP A 37 -20.87 -3.16 26.79
CA ASP A 37 -21.82 -3.08 25.68
C ASP A 37 -23.14 -3.80 26.01
N ALA A 38 -23.09 -4.96 26.67
CA ALA A 38 -24.29 -5.65 27.16
C ALA A 38 -25.04 -4.87 28.24
N TRP A 39 -24.32 -4.08 29.05
CA TRP A 39 -24.93 -3.16 30.01
C TRP A 39 -25.56 -1.95 29.31
N LEU A 40 -24.87 -1.32 28.35
CA LEU A 40 -25.40 -0.18 27.57
C LEU A 40 -26.63 -0.54 26.73
N ARG A 41 -26.75 -1.77 26.23
CA ARG A 41 -27.98 -2.22 25.54
C ARG A 41 -29.23 -2.13 26.40
N ARG A 42 -29.09 -2.19 27.73
CA ARG A 42 -30.18 -2.05 28.70
C ARG A 42 -30.40 -0.59 29.16
N HIS A 43 -29.53 0.35 28.74
CA HIS A 43 -29.51 1.75 29.16
C HIS A 43 -29.26 2.65 27.92
N PRO A 44 -30.23 2.76 27.00
CA PRO A 44 -30.06 3.43 25.71
C PRO A 44 -29.79 4.94 25.82
N ASP A 45 -30.30 5.58 26.87
CA ASP A 45 -30.02 6.97 27.23
C ASP A 45 -28.52 7.18 27.54
N LEU A 46 -27.93 6.30 28.35
CA LEU A 46 -26.51 6.33 28.66
C LEU A 46 -25.67 6.01 27.41
N ARG A 47 -26.14 5.11 26.55
CA ARG A 47 -25.48 4.85 25.27
C ARG A 47 -25.42 6.11 24.41
N ALA A 48 -26.52 6.86 24.30
CA ALA A 48 -26.55 8.12 23.56
C ALA A 48 -25.58 9.16 24.15
N ARG A 49 -25.52 9.27 25.49
CA ARG A 49 -24.56 10.17 26.17
C ARG A 49 -23.11 9.79 25.89
N LEU A 50 -22.78 8.50 25.94
CA LEU A 50 -21.43 8.02 25.63
C LEU A 50 -21.06 8.28 24.17
N ASP A 51 -21.98 8.03 23.23
CA ASP A 51 -21.74 8.25 21.81
C ASP A 51 -21.58 9.75 21.51
N ALA A 52 -22.32 10.64 22.20
CA ALA A 52 -22.15 12.10 22.10
C ALA A 52 -20.84 12.60 22.71
N ALA A 53 -20.32 11.92 23.75
CA ALA A 53 -19.05 12.26 24.37
C ALA A 53 -17.83 11.80 23.57
N ARG A 54 -17.97 10.85 22.64
CA ARG A 54 -16.85 10.36 21.84
C ARG A 54 -16.36 11.47 20.91
N PRO A 55 -15.04 11.77 20.89
CA PRO A 55 -14.51 12.64 19.88
C PRO A 55 -14.79 12.04 18.50
N LEU A 56 -15.14 12.92 17.56
CA LEU A 56 -15.36 12.52 16.18
C LEU A 56 -14.10 11.81 15.68
N SER A 57 -14.27 10.69 14.99
CA SER A 57 -13.16 9.92 14.40
C SER A 57 -13.52 9.39 13.02
N GLY A 58 -12.49 8.94 12.28
CA GLY A 58 -12.65 8.36 10.95
C GLY A 58 -13.38 9.28 9.96
N GLN A 59 -14.41 8.76 9.31
CA GLN A 59 -15.18 9.52 8.30
C GLN A 59 -15.98 10.68 8.90
N ALA A 60 -16.47 10.55 10.14
CA ALA A 60 -17.27 11.59 10.79
C ALA A 60 -16.42 12.84 11.10
N LEU A 61 -15.20 12.62 11.60
CA LEU A 61 -14.22 13.69 11.81
C LEU A 61 -13.87 14.40 10.49
N VAL A 62 -13.56 13.61 9.46
CA VAL A 62 -13.24 14.16 8.13
C VAL A 62 -14.39 15.02 7.60
N ARG A 63 -15.64 14.55 7.70
CA ARG A 63 -16.81 15.32 7.25
C ARG A 63 -16.96 16.63 8.04
N ALA A 64 -16.80 16.57 9.36
CA ALA A 64 -16.90 17.75 10.22
C ALA A 64 -15.77 18.77 10.01
N LYS A 65 -14.58 18.31 9.61
CA LYS A 65 -13.40 19.16 9.36
C LYS A 65 -13.10 19.37 7.88
N PHE A 66 -14.01 18.99 6.99
CA PHE A 66 -13.74 18.92 5.56
C PHE A 66 -13.29 20.27 4.99
N ASP A 67 -13.95 21.36 5.38
CA ASP A 67 -13.64 22.71 4.90
C ASP A 67 -12.25 23.17 5.35
N ASN A 68 -11.85 22.83 6.58
CA ASN A 68 -10.52 23.13 7.10
C ASN A 68 -9.44 22.31 6.39
N ILE A 69 -9.73 21.04 6.08
CA ILE A 69 -8.85 20.18 5.27
C ILE A 69 -8.67 20.78 3.88
N LEU A 70 -9.74 21.24 3.23
CA LEU A 70 -9.66 21.89 1.92
C LEU A 70 -8.87 23.20 1.96
N ALA A 71 -9.01 23.99 3.04
CA ALA A 71 -8.21 25.20 3.23
C ALA A 71 -6.71 24.86 3.31
N ALA A 72 -6.32 23.90 4.17
CA ALA A 72 -4.93 23.46 4.28
C ALA A 72 -4.37 22.93 2.95
N ILE A 73 -5.19 22.24 2.13
CA ILE A 73 -4.77 21.77 0.79
C ILE A 73 -4.51 22.95 -0.14
N ARG A 74 -5.37 23.99 -0.13
CA ARG A 74 -5.14 25.21 -0.92
C ARG A 74 -3.88 25.94 -0.48
N ASP A 75 -3.57 25.89 0.82
CA ASP A 75 -2.35 26.47 1.41
C ASP A 75 -1.08 25.61 1.17
N GLY A 76 -1.19 24.53 0.39
CA GLY A 76 -0.04 23.71 -0.05
C GLY A 76 0.17 22.40 0.69
N ALA A 77 -0.62 22.09 1.72
CA ALA A 77 -0.55 20.79 2.39
C ALA A 77 -0.99 19.65 1.44
N THR A 78 -0.34 18.50 1.52
CA THR A 78 -0.83 17.29 0.84
C THR A 78 -2.16 16.86 1.46
N ALA A 79 -3.01 16.15 0.72
CA ALA A 79 -4.29 15.68 1.25
C ALA A 79 -4.12 14.81 2.50
N GLU A 80 -3.10 13.96 2.53
CA GLU A 80 -2.78 13.13 3.70
C GLU A 80 -2.30 14.00 4.88
N GLY A 81 -1.36 14.91 4.67
CA GLY A 81 -0.85 15.79 5.73
C GLY A 81 -1.91 16.72 6.30
N ALA A 82 -2.79 17.26 5.45
CA ALA A 82 -3.92 18.08 5.87
C ALA A 82 -4.86 17.29 6.78
N VAL A 83 -5.22 16.05 6.41
CA VAL A 83 -6.13 15.20 7.19
C VAL A 83 -5.49 14.76 8.51
N GLU A 84 -4.21 14.41 8.50
CA GLU A 84 -3.45 14.02 9.71
C GLU A 84 -3.35 15.18 10.71
N SER A 85 -3.21 16.42 10.24
CA SER A 85 -3.16 17.60 11.11
C SER A 85 -4.43 17.81 11.94
N PHE A 86 -5.57 17.24 11.51
CA PHE A 86 -6.83 17.25 12.23
C PHE A 86 -7.14 15.94 12.96
N GLY A 87 -6.17 15.02 13.07
CA GLY A 87 -6.33 13.72 13.73
C GLY A 87 -7.07 12.66 12.90
N GLY A 88 -7.24 12.90 11.60
CA GLY A 88 -7.84 11.94 10.67
C GLY A 88 -6.80 11.00 10.04
N THR A 89 -7.27 10.11 9.16
CA THR A 89 -6.40 9.27 8.32
C THR A 89 -6.73 9.46 6.84
N GLY A 90 -5.71 9.39 5.97
CA GLY A 90 -5.89 9.47 4.52
C GLY A 90 -6.93 8.47 4.01
N THR A 91 -6.93 7.23 4.52
CA THR A 91 -7.93 6.21 4.17
C THR A 91 -9.37 6.66 4.45
N SER A 92 -9.62 7.31 5.60
CA SER A 92 -10.95 7.80 5.94
C SER A 92 -11.38 8.94 5.02
N PHE A 93 -10.43 9.82 4.68
CA PHE A 93 -10.65 10.91 3.73
C PHE A 93 -11.02 10.41 2.34
N PHE A 94 -10.25 9.48 1.79
CA PHE A 94 -10.53 8.89 0.49
C PHE A 94 -11.87 8.15 0.45
N LYS A 95 -12.26 7.48 1.55
CA LYS A 95 -13.60 6.87 1.66
C LYS A 95 -14.71 7.93 1.61
N VAL A 96 -14.57 9.04 2.34
CA VAL A 96 -15.55 10.14 2.33
C VAL A 96 -15.74 10.70 0.92
N ILE A 97 -14.66 11.11 0.25
CA ILE A 97 -14.76 11.68 -1.11
C ILE A 97 -15.20 10.65 -2.16
N LYS A 98 -14.90 9.36 -1.97
CA LYS A 98 -15.40 8.30 -2.87
C LYS A 98 -16.91 8.10 -2.71
N SER A 99 -17.42 8.22 -1.48
CA SER A 99 -18.84 8.03 -1.16
C SER A 99 -19.72 9.24 -1.50
N ASP A 100 -19.14 10.43 -1.65
CA ASP A 100 -19.89 11.68 -1.76
C ASP A 100 -19.38 12.53 -2.94
N LYS A 101 -20.18 12.56 -4.02
CA LYS A 101 -19.81 13.26 -5.26
C LYS A 101 -19.65 14.77 -5.08
N ALA A 102 -20.43 15.39 -4.19
CA ALA A 102 -20.35 16.83 -3.94
C ALA A 102 -19.03 17.18 -3.24
N LEU A 103 -18.66 16.41 -2.22
CA LEU A 103 -17.37 16.58 -1.53
C LEU A 103 -16.18 16.29 -2.45
N LYS A 104 -16.30 15.29 -3.34
CA LYS A 104 -15.28 15.03 -4.36
C LYS A 104 -15.06 16.23 -5.29
N ALA A 105 -16.13 16.84 -5.78
CA ALA A 105 -16.03 18.01 -6.66
C ALA A 105 -15.33 19.18 -5.95
N ARG A 106 -15.65 19.42 -4.68
CA ARG A 106 -15.00 20.46 -3.86
C ARG A 106 -13.51 20.19 -3.62
N PHE A 107 -13.15 18.92 -3.40
CA PHE A 107 -11.75 18.51 -3.30
C PHE A 107 -10.97 18.75 -4.60
N VAL A 108 -11.53 18.32 -5.74
CA VAL A 108 -10.92 18.56 -7.07
C VAL A 108 -10.74 20.05 -7.34
N ALA A 109 -11.71 20.88 -6.98
CA ALA A 109 -11.60 22.34 -7.11
C ALA A 109 -10.49 22.90 -6.21
N ALA A 110 -10.37 22.43 -4.96
CA ALA A 110 -9.32 22.87 -4.04
C ALA A 110 -7.91 22.47 -4.53
N THR A 111 -7.75 21.28 -5.09
CA THR A 111 -6.47 20.85 -5.69
C THR A 111 -6.15 21.63 -6.96
N ALA A 112 -7.15 21.94 -7.80
CA ALA A 112 -6.95 22.79 -8.97
C ALA A 112 -6.52 24.22 -8.58
N SER A 113 -7.14 24.82 -7.55
CA SER A 113 -6.71 26.14 -7.05
C SER A 113 -5.30 26.12 -6.45
N ARG A 114 -4.90 25.01 -5.83
CA ARG A 114 -3.51 24.81 -5.39
C ARG A 114 -2.58 24.76 -6.61
N GLU A 115 -2.91 24.00 -7.64
CA GLU A 115 -2.13 23.96 -8.88
C GLU A 115 -2.08 25.33 -9.54
N ASP A 116 -3.16 26.11 -9.57
CA ASP A 116 -3.17 27.47 -10.10
C ASP A 116 -2.33 28.44 -9.26
N GLY A 117 -2.32 28.30 -7.93
CA GLY A 117 -1.50 29.08 -7.00
C GLY A 117 -0.02 28.69 -7.03
N GLU A 118 0.28 27.39 -7.08
CA GLU A 118 1.62 26.85 -7.32
C GLU A 118 2.10 27.14 -8.73
N ASN A 119 1.22 27.26 -9.74
CA ASN A 119 1.56 27.72 -11.08
C ASN A 119 1.69 29.25 -11.14
N ALA A 120 1.03 30.00 -10.25
CA ALA A 120 1.20 31.45 -10.11
C ALA A 120 2.49 31.82 -9.37
N ILE A 121 2.91 31.04 -8.38
CA ILE A 121 4.21 31.16 -7.70
C ILE A 121 5.31 30.47 -8.53
N GLY A 122 4.99 29.37 -9.20
CA GLY A 122 5.81 28.63 -10.16
C GLY A 122 5.92 29.31 -11.52
N LYS A 123 5.27 30.46 -11.71
CA LYS A 123 5.61 31.44 -12.76
C LYS A 123 6.95 32.15 -12.52
N SER A 124 7.80 31.63 -11.62
CA SER A 124 9.25 31.86 -11.68
C SER A 124 10.02 30.77 -12.47
N ALA A 125 9.38 29.72 -12.98
CA ALA A 125 10.02 28.66 -13.78
C ALA A 125 9.47 28.54 -15.21
N THR A 126 8.91 29.61 -15.76
CA THR A 126 8.94 29.85 -17.22
C THR A 126 10.36 30.16 -17.73
N GLY A 127 11.38 30.04 -16.89
CA GLY A 127 12.74 29.83 -17.35
C GLY A 127 12.81 28.46 -18.03
N ARG A 128 12.94 28.47 -19.36
CA ARG A 128 13.39 27.27 -20.09
C ARG A 128 14.59 26.71 -19.34
N TRP A 129 14.50 25.48 -18.85
CA TRP A 129 15.65 24.79 -18.25
C TRP A 129 16.80 24.81 -19.25
N SER A 130 17.91 25.42 -18.85
CA SER A 130 19.09 25.53 -19.69
C SER A 130 19.78 24.17 -19.80
N GLU A 131 20.64 23.99 -20.79
CA GLU A 131 21.48 22.79 -20.88
C GLU A 131 22.30 22.58 -19.59
N ALA A 132 22.74 23.68 -18.97
CA ALA A 132 23.48 23.64 -17.71
C ALA A 132 22.66 23.06 -16.54
N ASP A 133 21.35 23.32 -16.50
CA ASP A 133 20.48 22.75 -15.47
C ASP A 133 20.31 21.24 -15.62
N PHE A 134 20.24 20.76 -16.87
CA PHE A 134 20.21 19.32 -17.15
C PHE A 134 21.55 18.65 -16.84
N THR A 135 22.67 19.31 -17.10
CA THR A 135 23.99 18.83 -16.65
C THR A 135 24.07 18.78 -15.13
N ARG A 136 23.64 19.84 -14.43
CA ARG A 136 23.58 19.89 -12.96
C ARG A 136 22.72 18.77 -12.38
N ALA A 137 21.61 18.42 -13.04
CA ALA A 137 20.76 17.29 -12.67
C ALA A 137 21.49 15.94 -12.81
N LEU A 138 22.26 15.72 -13.88
CA LEU A 138 23.07 14.50 -14.04
C LEU A 138 24.15 14.40 -12.95
N ASP A 139 24.79 15.51 -12.60
CA ASP A 139 25.82 15.53 -11.56
C ASP A 139 25.23 15.27 -10.16
N ALA A 140 24.06 15.83 -9.84
CA ALA A 140 23.33 15.50 -8.62
C ALA A 140 22.98 14.01 -8.55
N LEU A 141 22.53 13.41 -9.67
CA LEU A 141 22.28 11.97 -9.73
C LEU A 141 23.56 11.15 -9.50
N ARG A 142 24.71 11.56 -10.06
CA ARG A 142 26.00 10.88 -9.82
C ARG A 142 26.44 10.95 -8.36
N ALA A 143 26.25 12.09 -7.72
CA ALA A 143 26.62 12.33 -6.32
C ALA A 143 25.82 11.44 -5.36
N GLU A 144 24.53 11.20 -5.66
CA GLU A 144 23.61 10.43 -4.82
C GLU A 144 23.20 9.09 -5.46
N PRO A 145 24.08 8.08 -5.51
CA PRO A 145 23.81 6.82 -6.21
C PRO A 145 22.76 5.92 -5.53
N LYS A 146 22.47 6.14 -4.24
CA LYS A 146 21.56 5.29 -3.45
C LYS A 146 20.11 5.79 -3.42
N VAL A 147 19.89 7.06 -3.72
CA VAL A 147 18.58 7.72 -3.62
C VAL A 147 17.84 7.65 -4.97
N GLY A 148 16.53 7.40 -4.96
CA GLY A 148 15.74 7.36 -6.20
C GLY A 148 15.75 8.71 -6.94
N MET A 149 15.68 8.71 -8.28
CA MET A 149 15.71 9.93 -9.10
C MET A 149 14.67 10.98 -8.68
N GLN A 150 13.47 10.54 -8.27
CA GLN A 150 12.39 11.42 -7.76
C GLN A 150 12.76 12.19 -6.50
N ARG A 151 13.64 11.63 -5.66
CA ARG A 151 14.07 12.26 -4.40
C ARG A 151 15.37 13.06 -4.56
N VAL A 152 16.15 12.79 -5.60
CA VAL A 152 17.36 13.57 -5.92
C VAL A 152 17.00 14.85 -6.67
N LEU A 153 16.03 14.77 -7.59
CA LEU A 153 15.59 15.90 -8.42
C LEU A 153 14.38 16.58 -7.79
N THR A 154 14.61 17.25 -6.66
CA THR A 154 13.63 18.10 -5.97
C THR A 154 13.80 19.57 -6.38
N ASP A 155 13.23 20.52 -5.62
CA ASP A 155 13.25 21.95 -5.92
C ASP A 155 14.61 22.46 -6.38
N GLY A 156 14.63 23.19 -7.51
CA GLY A 156 15.85 23.71 -8.15
C GLY A 156 16.44 22.82 -9.26
N TYR A 157 15.84 21.67 -9.55
CA TYR A 157 16.21 20.82 -10.68
C TYR A 157 15.07 20.62 -11.69
N PRO A 158 15.39 20.33 -12.97
CA PRO A 158 14.40 19.80 -13.89
C PRO A 158 13.77 18.54 -13.29
N THR A 159 12.44 18.46 -13.35
CA THR A 159 11.72 17.31 -12.81
C THR A 159 12.17 16.01 -13.52
N PRO A 160 12.04 14.83 -12.86
CA PRO A 160 12.40 13.56 -13.50
C PRO A 160 11.74 13.35 -14.86
N PHE A 161 10.50 13.81 -15.02
CA PHE A 161 9.79 13.75 -16.29
C PHE A 161 10.48 14.56 -17.38
N LEU A 162 10.91 15.79 -17.09
CA LEU A 162 11.61 16.66 -18.04
C LEU A 162 12.98 16.11 -18.44
N VAL A 163 13.71 15.50 -17.50
CA VAL A 163 14.99 14.82 -17.79
C VAL A 163 14.77 13.66 -18.77
N LEU A 164 13.73 12.83 -18.54
CA LEU A 164 13.40 11.72 -19.44
C LEU A 164 12.88 12.20 -20.80
N ASP A 165 12.07 13.26 -20.84
CA ASP A 165 11.59 13.85 -22.09
C ASP A 165 12.74 14.44 -22.93
N LYS A 166 13.72 15.12 -22.30
CA LYS A 166 14.96 15.54 -22.97
C LYS A 166 15.74 14.36 -23.54
N ALA A 167 15.91 13.28 -22.76
CA ALA A 167 16.59 12.08 -23.23
C ALA A 167 15.87 11.37 -24.40
N ARG A 168 14.57 11.56 -24.58
CA ARG A 168 13.85 11.06 -25.77
C ARG A 168 14.14 11.89 -27.01
N ARG A 169 14.33 13.21 -26.86
CA ARG A 169 14.52 14.16 -27.97
C ARG A 169 15.98 14.37 -28.35
N ASP A 170 16.91 14.15 -27.43
CA ASP A 170 18.35 14.38 -27.59
C ASP A 170 19.13 13.07 -27.32
N PRO A 171 19.58 12.36 -28.38
CA PRO A 171 20.35 11.13 -28.25
C PRO A 171 21.66 11.30 -27.46
N ALA A 172 22.34 12.44 -27.58
CA ALA A 172 23.59 12.69 -26.88
C ALA A 172 23.34 12.90 -25.37
N PHE A 173 22.23 13.53 -25.00
CA PHE A 173 21.80 13.59 -23.59
C PHE A 173 21.39 12.21 -23.06
N ARG A 174 20.75 11.37 -23.88
CA ARG A 174 20.38 10.00 -23.52
C ARG A 174 21.60 9.16 -23.15
N GLU A 175 22.67 9.21 -23.94
CA GLU A 175 23.90 8.48 -23.66
C GLU A 175 24.53 8.91 -22.34
N ARG A 176 24.59 10.22 -22.07
CA ARG A 176 25.07 10.77 -20.80
C ARG A 176 24.23 10.29 -19.61
N LEU A 177 22.90 10.30 -19.74
CA LEU A 177 21.98 9.82 -18.70
C LEU A 177 22.15 8.31 -18.46
N VAL A 178 22.25 7.49 -19.52
CA VAL A 178 22.47 6.05 -19.40
C VAL A 178 23.78 5.74 -18.69
N ALA A 179 24.86 6.47 -19.02
CA ALA A 179 26.15 6.33 -18.33
C ALA A 179 26.02 6.61 -16.83
N VAL A 180 25.36 7.72 -16.46
CA VAL A 180 25.11 8.08 -15.05
C VAL A 180 24.29 7.00 -14.34
N VAL A 181 23.19 6.54 -14.93
CA VAL A 181 22.35 5.49 -14.31
C VAL A 181 23.13 4.18 -14.18
N GLY A 182 23.95 3.82 -15.17
CA GLY A 182 24.82 2.64 -15.11
C GLY A 182 25.87 2.71 -14.00
N GLU A 183 26.53 3.86 -13.83
CA GLU A 183 27.45 4.11 -12.72
C GLU A 183 26.75 4.02 -11.36
N ARG A 184 25.57 4.63 -11.24
CA ARG A 184 24.75 4.57 -10.02
C ARG A 184 24.33 3.14 -9.71
N ALA A 185 23.93 2.37 -10.72
CA ALA A 185 23.58 0.96 -10.55
C ALA A 185 24.78 0.16 -10.02
N LYS A 186 25.98 0.32 -10.60
CA LYS A 186 27.23 -0.32 -10.12
C LYS A 186 27.57 0.06 -8.68
N ARG A 187 27.40 1.33 -8.30
CA ARG A 187 27.65 1.81 -6.93
C ARG A 187 26.59 1.33 -5.94
N ARG A 188 25.34 1.18 -6.39
CA ARG A 188 24.23 0.63 -5.60
C ARG A 188 24.40 -0.87 -5.36
N THR A 189 24.89 -1.62 -6.35
CA THR A 189 25.17 -3.07 -6.25
C THR A 189 26.48 -3.41 -5.54
N GLY A 190 27.31 -2.43 -5.18
CA GLY A 190 28.47 -2.62 -4.28
C GLY A 190 28.09 -3.15 -2.89
N LEU A 191 26.81 -3.12 -2.52
CA LEU A 191 26.26 -3.79 -1.34
C LEU A 191 25.71 -5.16 -1.76
N ARG A 192 26.51 -6.20 -1.51
CA ARG A 192 26.25 -7.62 -1.75
C ARG A 192 26.12 -7.98 -3.24
N LYS A 193 27.20 -8.51 -3.81
CA LYS A 193 27.03 -9.78 -4.53
C LYS A 193 26.38 -10.71 -3.50
N ALA A 194 25.07 -10.90 -3.58
CA ALA A 194 24.47 -12.06 -2.93
C ALA A 194 25.34 -13.25 -3.37
N ALA A 195 25.73 -14.11 -2.44
CA ALA A 195 26.28 -15.39 -2.85
C ALA A 195 25.38 -15.93 -3.96
N PRO A 196 25.93 -16.41 -5.10
CA PRO A 196 25.11 -16.98 -6.16
C PRO A 196 24.11 -17.92 -5.48
N ARG A 197 22.81 -17.68 -5.71
CA ARG A 197 21.78 -18.53 -5.10
C ARG A 197 22.18 -19.98 -5.42
N VAL A 198 21.96 -20.94 -4.51
CA VAL A 198 22.33 -22.36 -4.71
C VAL A 198 21.84 -22.94 -6.06
N TYR A 199 20.86 -22.30 -6.69
CA TYR A 199 20.32 -22.60 -8.02
C TYR A 199 21.14 -22.08 -9.22
N GLU A 200 22.12 -21.19 -9.04
CA GLU A 200 22.92 -20.58 -10.12
C GLU A 200 23.99 -21.51 -10.69
N ASP A 201 24.35 -22.59 -9.98
CA ASP A 201 25.12 -23.69 -10.59
C ASP A 201 24.34 -24.40 -11.70
N GLY A 202 23.04 -24.11 -11.84
CA GLY A 202 22.18 -24.60 -12.92
C GLY A 202 21.94 -26.11 -12.88
N LEU A 203 22.69 -26.88 -12.09
CA LEU A 203 22.59 -28.32 -11.93
C LEU A 203 21.25 -28.71 -11.31
N LEU A 204 20.86 -28.08 -10.19
CA LEU A 204 19.57 -28.34 -9.56
C LEU A 204 18.42 -27.98 -10.51
N ARG A 205 18.51 -26.83 -11.20
CA ARG A 205 17.49 -26.45 -12.18
C ARG A 205 17.43 -27.42 -13.37
N ARG A 206 18.58 -27.91 -13.86
CA ARG A 206 18.64 -28.92 -14.93
C ARG A 206 18.03 -30.25 -14.47
N ALA A 207 18.31 -30.69 -13.24
CA ALA A 207 17.73 -31.89 -12.66
C ALA A 207 16.21 -31.75 -12.48
N LEU A 208 15.74 -30.62 -11.95
CA LEU A 208 14.32 -30.33 -11.79
C LEU A 208 13.59 -30.29 -13.15
N LEU A 209 14.22 -29.75 -14.20
CA LEU A 209 13.64 -29.76 -15.55
C LEU A 209 13.52 -31.16 -16.18
N GLN A 210 14.17 -32.20 -15.63
CA GLN A 210 13.93 -33.58 -16.03
C GLN A 210 12.64 -34.16 -15.42
N LEU A 211 12.12 -33.56 -14.36
CA LEU A 211 10.87 -33.98 -13.74
C LEU A 211 9.69 -33.38 -14.52
N ASP A 212 8.80 -34.23 -15.02
CA ASP A 212 7.65 -33.80 -15.83
C ASP A 212 6.77 -32.79 -15.11
N LEU A 213 6.52 -33.02 -13.82
CA LEU A 213 5.72 -32.14 -12.97
C LEU A 213 6.32 -30.72 -12.90
N PHE A 214 7.62 -30.60 -12.60
CA PHE A 214 8.31 -29.32 -12.54
C PHE A 214 8.36 -28.64 -13.92
N ARG A 215 8.66 -29.40 -14.97
CA ARG A 215 8.71 -28.89 -16.35
C ARG A 215 7.37 -28.33 -16.80
N ILE A 216 6.27 -29.00 -16.48
CA ILE A 216 4.91 -28.59 -16.82
C ILE A 216 4.53 -27.33 -16.04
N ALA A 217 4.72 -27.31 -14.72
CA ALA A 217 4.44 -26.13 -13.89
C ALA A 217 5.25 -24.92 -14.35
N ASN A 218 6.58 -25.07 -14.50
CA ASN A 218 7.48 -24.02 -14.91
C ASN A 218 7.17 -23.44 -16.31
N LYS A 219 6.61 -24.26 -17.23
CA LYS A 219 6.14 -23.80 -18.54
C LYS A 219 4.81 -23.04 -18.42
N THR A 220 3.88 -23.52 -17.61
CA THR A 220 2.57 -22.90 -17.39
C THR A 220 2.70 -21.47 -16.87
N PHE A 221 3.65 -21.24 -15.96
CA PHE A 221 3.87 -19.95 -15.28
C PHE A 221 4.94 -19.06 -15.92
N ALA A 222 5.42 -19.38 -17.12
CA ALA A 222 6.56 -18.68 -17.74
C ALA A 222 6.33 -17.18 -18.05
N GLY A 223 5.07 -16.72 -18.03
CA GLY A 223 4.71 -15.31 -18.27
C GLY A 223 4.58 -14.44 -17.01
N LEU A 224 4.87 -14.99 -15.83
CA LEU A 224 4.90 -14.23 -14.57
C LEU A 224 6.27 -13.60 -14.34
N ASP A 225 6.34 -12.63 -13.42
CA ASP A 225 7.61 -12.12 -12.91
C ASP A 225 8.46 -13.28 -12.34
N PRO A 226 9.80 -13.25 -12.44
CA PRO A 226 10.65 -14.34 -11.95
C PRO A 226 10.37 -14.77 -10.51
N ALA A 227 10.08 -13.84 -9.60
CA ALA A 227 9.76 -14.19 -8.21
C ALA A 227 8.43 -14.95 -8.11
N ASP A 228 7.36 -14.39 -8.69
CA ASP A 228 6.02 -14.98 -8.69
C ASP A 228 5.99 -16.34 -9.41
N ARG A 229 6.81 -16.49 -10.46
CA ARG A 229 6.95 -17.74 -11.21
C ARG A 229 7.50 -18.86 -10.35
N GLU A 230 8.55 -18.60 -9.58
CA GLU A 230 9.17 -19.61 -8.71
C GLU A 230 8.18 -20.05 -7.63
N ASP A 231 7.50 -19.10 -7.00
CA ASP A 231 6.49 -19.35 -5.97
C ASP A 231 5.30 -20.15 -6.49
N CYS A 232 4.75 -19.78 -7.65
CA CYS A 232 3.64 -20.51 -8.27
C CYS A 232 4.06 -21.91 -8.74
N THR A 233 5.30 -22.04 -9.21
CA THR A 233 5.85 -23.34 -9.63
C THR A 233 6.00 -24.27 -8.43
N SER A 234 6.56 -23.78 -7.32
CA SER A 234 6.74 -24.57 -6.10
C SER A 234 5.40 -25.04 -5.52
N GLU A 235 4.42 -24.15 -5.38
CA GLU A 235 3.12 -24.51 -4.83
C GLU A 235 2.35 -25.50 -5.70
N ALA A 236 2.35 -25.31 -7.02
CA ALA A 236 1.68 -26.25 -7.92
C ALA A 236 2.31 -27.65 -7.86
N ILE A 237 3.62 -27.75 -7.63
CA ILE A 237 4.31 -29.03 -7.44
C ILE A 237 3.90 -29.65 -6.10
N CYS A 238 3.93 -28.89 -5.01
CA CYS A 238 3.51 -29.37 -3.69
C CYS A 238 2.06 -29.90 -3.73
N ALA A 239 1.12 -29.10 -4.23
CA ALA A 239 -0.29 -29.49 -4.34
C ALA A 239 -0.49 -30.75 -5.20
N ALA A 240 0.32 -30.95 -6.25
CA ALA A 240 0.26 -32.16 -7.04
C ALA A 240 0.88 -33.38 -6.34
N LEU A 241 1.93 -33.19 -5.55
CA LEU A 241 2.52 -34.26 -4.74
C LEU A 241 1.59 -34.67 -3.59
N ASP A 242 0.85 -33.72 -3.03
CA ASP A 242 -0.15 -33.95 -1.99
C ASP A 242 -1.47 -34.52 -2.55
N GLY A 243 -1.58 -34.66 -3.87
CA GLY A 243 -2.75 -35.21 -4.56
C GLY A 243 -3.96 -34.27 -4.61
N GLU A 244 -3.78 -32.99 -4.24
CA GLU A 244 -4.85 -31.98 -4.28
C GLU A 244 -5.21 -31.59 -5.72
N ILE A 245 -4.22 -31.58 -6.61
CA ILE A 245 -4.41 -31.27 -8.04
C ILE A 245 -3.70 -32.27 -8.92
N THR A 246 -4.27 -32.54 -10.08
CA THR A 246 -3.63 -33.38 -11.10
C THR A 246 -2.67 -32.56 -11.98
N ILE A 247 -1.72 -33.24 -12.62
CA ILE A 247 -0.80 -32.62 -13.58
C ILE A 247 -1.55 -31.94 -14.73
N ASP A 248 -2.67 -32.51 -15.18
CA ASP A 248 -3.49 -31.93 -16.26
C ASP A 248 -4.26 -30.69 -15.79
N GLU A 249 -4.61 -30.59 -14.51
CA GLU A 249 -5.17 -29.38 -13.93
C GLU A 249 -4.14 -28.25 -13.86
N ILE A 250 -2.87 -28.55 -13.61
CA ILE A 250 -1.79 -27.54 -13.73
C ILE A 250 -1.75 -26.97 -15.15
N LYS A 251 -1.84 -27.81 -16.19
CA LYS A 251 -1.81 -27.35 -17.60
C LYS A 251 -3.01 -26.47 -17.95
N THR A 252 -4.20 -26.89 -17.54
CA THR A 252 -5.46 -26.29 -17.98
C THR A 252 -5.90 -25.13 -17.09
N LYS A 253 -5.70 -25.24 -15.77
CA LYS A 253 -6.16 -24.26 -14.77
C LYS A 253 -5.02 -23.44 -14.18
N GLY A 254 -3.75 -23.80 -14.36
CA GLY A 254 -2.61 -23.15 -13.69
C GLY A 254 -2.54 -21.64 -13.87
N ARG A 255 -2.76 -21.10 -15.08
CA ARG A 255 -2.78 -19.62 -15.27
C ARG A 255 -3.91 -18.94 -14.49
N LYS A 256 -5.06 -19.60 -14.35
CA LYS A 256 -6.17 -19.11 -13.53
C LYS A 256 -5.80 -19.14 -12.04
N LEU A 257 -5.09 -20.17 -11.58
CA LEU A 257 -4.56 -20.28 -10.22
C LEU A 257 -3.55 -19.17 -9.92
N ALA A 258 -2.57 -18.96 -10.80
CA ALA A 258 -1.61 -17.87 -10.69
C ALA A 258 -2.32 -16.51 -10.65
N ARG A 259 -3.33 -16.30 -11.50
CA ARG A 259 -4.11 -15.05 -11.49
C ARG A 259 -4.92 -14.87 -10.20
N ALA A 260 -5.52 -15.93 -9.68
CA ALA A 260 -6.21 -15.90 -8.39
C ALA A 260 -5.24 -15.59 -7.24
N ARG A 261 -4.01 -16.08 -7.30
CA ARG A 261 -2.95 -15.75 -6.35
C ARG A 261 -2.49 -14.29 -6.47
N VAL A 262 -2.19 -13.83 -7.68
CA VAL A 262 -1.68 -12.47 -7.95
C VAL A 262 -2.75 -11.39 -7.71
N PHE A 263 -4.02 -11.67 -8.02
CA PHE A 263 -5.11 -10.67 -7.96
C PHE A 263 -6.16 -10.91 -6.87
N GLY A 264 -6.29 -12.14 -6.36
CA GLY A 264 -7.28 -12.49 -5.33
C GLY A 264 -6.78 -12.36 -3.89
N SER A 265 -5.47 -12.19 -3.68
CA SER A 265 -4.87 -12.04 -2.35
C SER A 265 -4.86 -10.57 -1.88
N VAL A 266 -6.01 -10.10 -1.39
CA VAL A 266 -6.03 -8.94 -0.47
C VAL A 266 -5.46 -9.33 0.92
N ALA A 267 -5.21 -10.62 1.14
CA ALA A 267 -4.42 -11.15 2.25
C ALA A 267 -3.21 -11.90 1.68
N TRP A 268 -2.02 -11.34 1.87
CA TRP A 268 -0.74 -11.90 1.47
C TRP A 268 -0.57 -13.33 2.02
N PRO A 269 -0.28 -14.36 1.22
CA PRO A 269 0.41 -15.52 1.74
C PRO A 269 1.87 -15.09 1.97
N VAL A 270 2.18 -14.88 3.24
CA VAL A 270 3.55 -14.67 3.71
C VAL A 270 4.38 -15.87 3.24
N SER A 271 5.57 -15.62 2.71
CA SER A 271 6.56 -16.62 2.32
C SER A 271 6.57 -17.84 3.25
N LEU A 272 6.74 -19.04 2.69
CA LEU A 272 6.97 -20.28 3.46
C LEU A 272 8.14 -20.16 4.46
N ASP A 273 9.05 -19.21 4.25
CA ASP A 273 10.19 -18.91 5.14
C ASP A 273 9.85 -17.92 6.26
N ALA A 274 8.64 -17.36 6.30
CA ALA A 274 8.21 -16.44 7.33
C ALA A 274 7.45 -17.19 8.45
N PRO A 275 7.85 -17.05 9.73
CA PRO A 275 7.15 -17.72 10.83
C PRO A 275 5.68 -17.28 10.89
N HIS A 276 4.76 -18.26 10.84
CA HIS A 276 3.31 -18.07 10.93
C HIS A 276 2.91 -17.47 12.28
N PHE A 277 2.57 -16.17 12.30
CA PHE A 277 2.07 -15.51 13.51
C PHE A 277 0.59 -15.10 13.49
N ASP A 278 -0.17 -15.31 12.39
CA ASP A 278 -1.62 -15.07 12.41
C ASP A 278 -2.39 -16.01 11.47
N THR A 279 -3.01 -17.04 12.05
CA THR A 279 -3.75 -18.11 11.34
C THR A 279 -5.24 -17.81 11.17
N ARG A 280 -5.67 -16.55 11.30
CA ARG A 280 -7.11 -16.28 11.42
C ARG A 280 -7.92 -16.29 10.12
N ASN A 281 -7.34 -16.25 8.91
CA ASN A 281 -8.13 -16.14 7.67
C ASN A 281 -7.48 -16.67 6.37
N ALA A 282 -6.44 -17.51 6.41
CA ALA A 282 -5.89 -18.08 5.17
C ALA A 282 -6.57 -19.43 4.87
N GLU A 283 -7.51 -19.44 3.91
CA GLU A 283 -8.03 -20.70 3.37
C GLU A 283 -6.93 -21.40 2.54
N PRO A 284 -6.72 -22.72 2.72
CA PRO A 284 -5.78 -23.47 1.89
C PRO A 284 -6.21 -23.46 0.42
N LEU A 285 -5.25 -23.57 -0.50
CA LEU A 285 -5.49 -23.50 -1.95
C LEU A 285 -6.52 -24.55 -2.42
N GLY A 286 -6.53 -25.74 -1.82
CA GLY A 286 -7.57 -26.75 -2.04
C GLY A 286 -8.99 -26.29 -1.68
N ALA A 287 -9.18 -25.46 -0.65
CA ALA A 287 -10.49 -24.93 -0.26
C ALA A 287 -11.00 -23.85 -1.25
N LEU A 288 -10.09 -23.00 -1.74
CA LEU A 288 -10.38 -22.04 -2.82
C LEU A 288 -10.82 -22.74 -4.12
N LEU A 289 -10.35 -23.96 -4.36
CA LEU A 289 -10.71 -24.77 -5.53
C LEU A 289 -12.07 -25.48 -5.40
N ALA A 290 -12.49 -25.81 -4.17
CA ALA A 290 -13.74 -26.50 -3.90
C ALA A 290 -14.97 -25.57 -3.93
N THR A 291 -14.76 -24.25 -3.88
CA THR A 291 -15.86 -23.28 -3.81
C THR A 291 -16.37 -22.95 -5.23
N PRO A 292 -17.66 -23.18 -5.55
CA PRO A 292 -18.22 -22.74 -6.83
C PRO A 292 -18.21 -21.21 -6.87
N CYS A 293 -17.24 -20.66 -7.63
CA CYS A 293 -17.00 -19.24 -7.67
C CYS A 293 -18.23 -18.50 -8.25
N PRO A 294 -18.78 -17.49 -7.57
CA PRO A 294 -19.83 -16.65 -8.14
C PRO A 294 -19.25 -15.91 -9.34
N ILE A 295 -19.96 -15.98 -10.47
CA ILE A 295 -19.63 -15.24 -11.69
C ILE A 295 -19.74 -13.75 -11.34
N VAL A 296 -18.60 -13.09 -11.10
CA VAL A 296 -18.53 -11.64 -11.06
C VAL A 296 -18.31 -11.18 -12.49
N HIS A 297 -19.39 -10.73 -13.12
CA HIS A 297 -19.31 -9.97 -14.36
C HIS A 297 -18.59 -8.65 -14.07
N TYR A 298 -17.43 -8.44 -14.71
CA TYR A 298 -16.87 -7.12 -14.96
C TYR A 298 -17.16 -6.75 -16.41
#